data_AF-A0A2H0FUC2-F1
#
_entry.id   AF-A0A2H0FUC2-F1
#
_cell.length_a   1.000
_cell.length_b   1.000
_cell.length_c   1.000
_cell.angle_alpha   90.00
_cell.angle_beta   90.00
_cell.angle_gamma   90.00
#
_symmetry.space_group_name_H-M   'P 1'
#
loop_
_entity.id
_entity.type
_entity.pdbx_description
1 polymer ?
#
loop_
_entity_poly.entity_id
_entity_poly.type
_entity_poly.pdbx_seq_one_letter_code
_entity_poly.pdbx_strand_id
1 'polypeptide(L)'
;MIKFNEIKNDDFTILELLVESATIGELKVFIPPVLDKNKGLVLSGRMPIWLGQFLLNYYSSKVKWVAQFDPRFGAVVLISNNINEKRVFEIIQIDELYQERKNTRIIAVIGPSHSGKSIFTYELFLQSLKSDFNFANNNMFVIKAAPDGEGLWTRECDKNYVKFLRIKGKFSNGYTSSILRNIDEISKIKQVVFVDLGGKMTSENKEILLKCSHAIVVIAQNKINEYELWKNFLIESNPSIQILAKIKTHLSENNRKPQIRKLKNGVYKIQLWNVSRENENIEIPKIFINQITNRRKR
;
A
#
# COMPACT_ATOMS: atom_id res chain seq x y z
N MET A 1 11.41 -17.11 -4.24
CA MET A 1 11.11 -18.03 -3.12
C MET A 1 9.75 -17.71 -2.51
N ILE A 2 8.86 -18.71 -2.52
CA ILE A 2 7.52 -18.68 -1.92
C ILE A 2 7.59 -19.53 -0.64
N LYS A 3 7.22 -18.96 0.50
CA LYS A 3 7.10 -19.68 1.78
C LYS A 3 5.66 -19.65 2.27
N PHE A 4 5.28 -20.67 3.02
CA PHE A 4 3.96 -20.80 3.62
C PHE A 4 4.07 -20.84 5.14
N ASN A 5 3.11 -20.20 5.79
CA ASN A 5 2.81 -20.40 7.19
C ASN A 5 1.35 -20.87 7.30
N GLU A 6 1.14 -22.01 7.94
CA GLU A 6 -0.19 -22.57 8.15
C GLU A 6 -0.66 -22.24 9.57
N ILE A 7 -1.77 -21.51 9.67
CA ILE A 7 -2.47 -21.27 10.93
C ILE A 7 -3.74 -22.09 10.89
N LYS A 8 -3.83 -23.09 11.77
CA LYS A 8 -4.97 -24.02 11.82
C LYS A 8 -6.03 -23.48 12.77
N ASN A 9 -7.25 -23.35 12.26
CA ASN A 9 -8.47 -23.14 13.03
C ASN A 9 -9.30 -24.43 12.97
N ASP A 10 -10.32 -24.57 13.83
CA ASP A 10 -11.23 -25.71 13.83
C ASP A 10 -11.99 -25.83 12.51
N ASP A 11 -12.46 -24.71 11.94
CA ASP A 11 -13.30 -24.69 10.73
C ASP A 11 -12.53 -24.51 9.42
N PHE A 12 -11.36 -23.87 9.48
CA PHE A 12 -10.57 -23.53 8.30
C PHE A 12 -9.06 -23.53 8.57
N THR A 13 -8.26 -23.51 7.51
CA THR A 13 -6.82 -23.25 7.58
C THR A 13 -6.52 -21.92 6.92
N ILE A 14 -5.75 -21.07 7.59
CA ILE A 14 -5.17 -19.87 6.96
C ILE A 14 -3.82 -20.29 6.39
N LEU A 15 -3.66 -20.09 5.10
CA LEU A 15 -2.41 -20.26 4.40
C LEU A 15 -1.83 -18.87 4.12
N GLU A 16 -0.89 -18.45 4.95
CA GLU A 16 -0.19 -17.18 4.80
C GLU A 16 1.00 -17.33 3.84
N LEU A 17 1.00 -16.52 2.79
CA LEU A 17 2.04 -16.50 1.77
C LEU A 17 3.05 -15.40 2.05
N LEU A 18 4.30 -15.81 2.10
CA LEU A 18 5.44 -14.91 2.09
C LEU A 18 6.19 -15.07 0.76
N VAL A 19 5.99 -14.09 -0.13
CA VAL A 19 6.57 -14.10 -1.48
C VAL A 19 7.68 -13.04 -1.57
N GLU A 20 8.93 -13.48 -1.41
CA GLU A 20 10.09 -12.60 -1.62
C GLU A 20 10.34 -12.40 -3.12
N SER A 21 10.17 -13.46 -3.90
CA SER A 21 10.20 -13.46 -5.35
C SER A 21 9.38 -14.64 -5.88
N ALA A 22 8.73 -14.46 -7.03
CA ALA A 22 8.04 -15.54 -7.73
C ALA A 22 8.15 -15.37 -9.23
N THR A 23 8.59 -16.41 -9.92
CA THR A 23 8.68 -16.50 -11.38
C THR A 23 7.74 -17.56 -11.91
N ILE A 24 7.32 -17.42 -13.17
CA ILE A 24 6.48 -18.43 -13.84
C ILE A 24 7.20 -19.79 -13.91
N GLY A 25 8.53 -19.79 -14.06
CA GLY A 25 9.35 -21.00 -14.06
C GLY A 25 9.27 -21.76 -12.74
N GLU A 26 9.40 -21.07 -11.60
CA GLU A 26 9.25 -21.67 -10.27
C GLU A 26 7.87 -22.30 -10.09
N LEU A 27 6.81 -21.71 -10.65
CA LEU A 27 5.45 -22.26 -10.54
C LEU A 27 5.24 -23.59 -11.26
N LYS A 28 6.00 -23.90 -12.31
CA LYS A 28 5.80 -25.14 -13.10
C LYS A 28 6.05 -26.40 -12.28
N VAL A 29 6.93 -26.31 -11.29
CA VAL A 29 7.32 -27.41 -10.39
C VAL A 29 6.84 -27.16 -8.97
N PHE A 30 6.08 -26.09 -8.75
CA PHE A 30 5.59 -25.70 -7.44
C PHE A 30 4.44 -26.61 -7.02
N ILE A 31 4.58 -27.25 -5.85
CA ILE A 31 3.56 -28.10 -5.25
C ILE A 31 3.03 -27.40 -4.00
N PRO A 32 1.77 -26.89 -4.02
CA PRO A 32 1.15 -26.32 -2.84
C PRO A 32 0.97 -27.36 -1.72
N PRO A 33 0.98 -26.95 -0.43
CA PRO A 33 0.82 -27.86 0.70
C PRO A 33 -0.50 -28.63 0.66
N VAL A 34 -0.50 -29.86 1.19
CA VAL A 34 -1.71 -30.69 1.32
C VAL A 34 -2.49 -30.20 2.54
N LEU A 35 -3.78 -29.92 2.36
CA LEU A 35 -4.66 -29.39 3.40
C LEU A 35 -5.77 -30.39 3.75
N ASP A 36 -6.42 -30.19 4.90
CA ASP A 36 -7.58 -30.97 5.32
C ASP A 36 -8.79 -30.64 4.42
N LYS A 37 -9.28 -31.66 3.71
CA LYS A 37 -10.43 -31.54 2.80
C LYS A 37 -11.74 -31.19 3.49
N ASN A 38 -11.84 -31.44 4.80
CA ASN A 38 -13.05 -31.20 5.59
C ASN A 38 -13.11 -29.79 6.18
N LYS A 39 -12.16 -28.92 5.82
CA LYS A 39 -12.08 -27.54 6.30
C LYS A 39 -12.14 -26.54 5.15
N GLY A 40 -12.37 -25.27 5.49
CA GLY A 40 -12.16 -24.15 4.57
C GLY A 40 -10.70 -23.75 4.43
N LEU A 41 -10.42 -22.89 3.45
CA LEU A 41 -9.10 -22.28 3.24
C LEU A 41 -9.22 -20.76 3.16
N VAL A 42 -8.37 -20.05 3.89
CA VAL A 42 -8.15 -18.61 3.73
C VAL A 42 -6.74 -18.38 3.17
N LEU A 43 -6.64 -17.86 1.95
CA LEU A 43 -5.38 -17.42 1.36
C LEU A 43 -5.08 -16.00 1.84
N SER A 44 -3.93 -15.81 2.50
CA SER A 44 -3.47 -14.51 3.00
C SER A 44 -2.06 -14.20 2.49
N GLY A 45 -1.68 -12.92 2.44
CA GLY A 45 -0.35 -12.48 2.06
C GLY A 45 -0.28 -11.69 0.76
N ARG A 46 0.87 -11.04 0.51
CA ARG A 46 1.11 -10.28 -0.72
C ARG A 46 1.64 -11.20 -1.79
N MET A 47 0.91 -11.30 -2.89
CA MET A 47 1.25 -12.17 -4.00
C MET A 47 0.80 -11.54 -5.33
N PRO A 48 1.46 -11.89 -6.45
CA PRO A 48 0.95 -11.56 -7.77
C PRO A 48 -0.45 -12.14 -7.99
N ILE A 49 -1.29 -11.44 -8.76
CA ILE A 49 -2.68 -11.84 -9.02
C ILE A 49 -2.75 -13.28 -9.56
N TRP A 50 -1.87 -13.62 -10.51
CA TRP A 50 -1.81 -14.96 -11.11
C TRP A 50 -1.47 -16.06 -10.09
N LEU A 51 -0.68 -15.78 -9.05
CA LEU A 51 -0.35 -16.75 -8.02
C LEU A 51 -1.57 -17.02 -7.14
N GLY A 52 -2.26 -15.96 -6.74
CA GLY A 52 -3.53 -16.08 -6.00
C GLY A 52 -4.56 -16.89 -6.78
N GLN A 53 -4.71 -16.62 -8.08
CA GLN A 53 -5.64 -17.36 -8.95
C GLN A 53 -5.24 -18.83 -9.13
N PHE A 54 -3.95 -19.12 -9.28
CA PHE A 54 -3.46 -20.49 -9.33
C PHE A 54 -3.81 -21.27 -8.06
N LEU A 55 -3.54 -20.70 -6.88
CA LEU A 55 -3.83 -21.35 -5.60
C LEU A 55 -5.33 -21.52 -5.37
N LEU A 56 -6.11 -20.50 -5.70
CA LEU A 56 -7.57 -20.55 -5.65
C LEU A 56 -8.10 -21.73 -6.48
N ASN A 57 -7.67 -21.83 -7.74
CA ASN A 57 -8.08 -22.92 -8.62
C ASN A 57 -7.55 -24.28 -8.15
N TYR A 58 -6.30 -24.35 -7.70
CA TYR A 58 -5.71 -25.59 -7.19
C TYR A 58 -6.48 -26.16 -6.00
N TYR A 59 -6.91 -25.31 -5.07
CA TYR A 59 -7.65 -25.75 -3.88
C TYR A 59 -9.15 -25.86 -4.08
N SER A 60 -9.69 -25.36 -5.20
CA SER A 60 -11.14 -25.30 -5.48
C SER A 60 -11.91 -26.58 -5.17
N SER A 61 -11.35 -27.76 -5.50
CA SER A 61 -11.96 -29.08 -5.25
C SER A 61 -11.33 -29.86 -4.10
N LYS A 62 -10.35 -29.27 -3.39
CA LYS A 62 -9.55 -29.94 -2.35
C LYS A 62 -9.96 -29.58 -0.93
N VAL A 63 -10.78 -28.55 -0.76
CA VAL A 63 -11.30 -28.04 0.52
C VAL A 63 -12.77 -27.68 0.38
N LYS A 64 -13.48 -27.40 1.47
CA LYS A 64 -14.92 -27.08 1.41
C LYS A 64 -15.24 -25.75 0.72
N TRP A 65 -14.38 -24.76 0.93
CA TRP A 65 -14.49 -23.42 0.35
C TRP A 65 -13.11 -22.75 0.39
N VAL A 66 -12.91 -21.76 -0.49
CA VAL A 66 -11.68 -20.97 -0.55
C VAL A 66 -12.04 -19.49 -0.47
N ALA A 67 -11.38 -18.78 0.43
CA ALA A 67 -11.49 -17.34 0.62
C ALA A 67 -10.13 -16.66 0.42
N GLN A 68 -10.15 -15.39 0.00
CA GLN A 68 -8.96 -14.55 -0.08
C GLN A 68 -9.07 -13.41 0.92
N PHE A 69 -8.04 -13.26 1.76
CA PHE A 69 -7.98 -12.19 2.75
C PHE A 69 -7.63 -10.85 2.09
N ASP A 70 -8.47 -9.85 2.33
CA ASP A 70 -8.22 -8.45 2.01
C ASP A 70 -8.24 -7.62 3.29
N PRO A 71 -7.14 -6.93 3.64
CA PRO A 71 -7.03 -6.01 4.79
C PRO A 71 -8.15 -4.97 4.94
N ARG A 72 -8.91 -4.68 3.87
CA ARG A 72 -10.01 -3.71 3.87
C ARG A 72 -11.35 -4.29 4.27
N PHE A 73 -11.49 -5.62 4.21
CA PHE A 73 -12.79 -6.29 4.33
C PHE A 73 -12.77 -7.48 5.28
N GLY A 74 -11.72 -8.32 5.22
CA GLY A 74 -11.68 -9.66 5.79
C GLY A 74 -11.43 -10.72 4.71
N ALA A 75 -11.67 -11.99 5.02
CA ALA A 75 -11.57 -13.08 4.07
C ALA A 75 -12.85 -13.19 3.23
N VAL A 76 -12.74 -12.86 1.95
CA VAL A 76 -13.87 -12.92 1.00
C VAL A 76 -13.92 -14.32 0.41
N VAL A 77 -15.02 -15.04 0.60
CA VAL A 77 -15.23 -16.38 0.00
C VAL A 77 -15.38 -16.24 -1.51
N LEU A 78 -14.56 -16.94 -2.27
CA LEU A 78 -14.53 -16.88 -3.74
C LEU A 78 -14.95 -18.20 -4.38
N ILE A 79 -14.76 -19.33 -3.67
CA ILE A 79 -15.20 -20.65 -4.09
C ILE A 79 -15.92 -21.31 -2.92
N SER A 80 -17.06 -21.96 -3.18
CA SER A 80 -17.76 -22.78 -2.21
C SER A 80 -18.27 -24.06 -2.87
N ASN A 81 -17.93 -25.21 -2.28
CA ASN A 81 -18.44 -26.52 -2.71
C ASN A 81 -19.74 -26.89 -2.00
N ASN A 82 -20.16 -26.11 -1.00
CA ASN A 82 -21.42 -26.28 -0.30
C ASN A 82 -22.00 -24.90 0.10
N ILE A 83 -23.00 -24.45 -0.65
CA ILE A 83 -23.67 -23.16 -0.45
C ILE A 83 -24.36 -23.03 0.93
N ASN A 84 -24.70 -24.17 1.56
CA ASN A 84 -25.30 -24.18 2.90
C ASN A 84 -24.26 -23.95 4.00
N GLU A 85 -22.97 -24.12 3.70
CA GLU A 85 -21.88 -23.89 4.65
C GLU A 85 -21.29 -22.48 4.52
N LYS A 86 -20.93 -22.08 3.30
CA LYS A 86 -20.43 -20.73 2.98
C LYS A 86 -20.95 -20.25 1.64
N ARG A 87 -21.25 -18.96 1.53
CA ARG A 87 -21.68 -18.34 0.26
C ARG A 87 -20.55 -17.60 -0.41
N VAL A 88 -20.49 -17.64 -1.74
CA VAL A 88 -19.58 -16.77 -2.50
C VAL A 88 -19.89 -15.31 -2.17
N PHE A 89 -18.85 -14.51 -1.96
CA PHE A 89 -18.85 -13.14 -1.46
C PHE A 89 -19.27 -12.95 0.00
N GLU A 90 -19.47 -14.03 0.76
CA GLU A 90 -19.48 -13.93 2.21
C GLU A 90 -18.11 -13.43 2.70
N ILE A 91 -18.14 -12.53 3.68
CA ILE A 91 -16.93 -11.97 4.29
C ILE A 91 -16.78 -12.57 5.69
N ILE A 92 -15.70 -13.32 5.89
CA ILE A 92 -15.33 -13.92 7.17
C ILE A 92 -14.32 -12.98 7.84
N GLN A 93 -14.63 -12.53 9.06
CA GLN A 93 -13.65 -11.83 9.90
C GLN A 93 -12.68 -12.84 10.48
N ILE A 94 -11.38 -12.59 10.35
CA ILE A 94 -10.31 -13.51 10.73
C ILE A 94 -9.50 -12.87 11.85
N ASP A 95 -9.97 -13.02 13.09
CA ASP A 95 -9.38 -12.39 14.27
C ASP A 95 -7.90 -12.77 14.44
N GLU A 96 -7.50 -13.96 13.98
CA GLU A 96 -6.11 -14.43 14.01
C GLU A 96 -5.17 -13.57 13.14
N LEU A 97 -5.70 -12.93 12.09
CA LEU A 97 -4.97 -11.98 11.25
C LEU A 97 -5.14 -10.53 11.74
N TYR A 98 -6.13 -10.28 12.60
CA TYR A 98 -6.36 -8.99 13.25
C TYR A 98 -5.59 -8.89 14.57
N GLN A 99 -4.33 -8.48 14.49
CA GLN A 99 -3.64 -7.96 15.68
C GLN A 99 -3.93 -6.47 15.79
N GLU A 100 -4.90 -6.08 16.63
CA GLU A 100 -5.24 -4.68 16.85
C GLU A 100 -3.97 -3.87 17.21
N ARG A 101 -3.59 -2.96 16.32
CA ARG A 101 -2.40 -2.12 16.50
C ARG A 101 -2.81 -0.78 17.08
N LYS A 102 -2.33 -0.50 18.30
CA LYS A 102 -2.37 0.87 18.86
C LYS A 102 -1.30 1.73 18.20
N ASN A 103 -1.62 2.98 17.89
CA ASN A 103 -0.72 4.02 17.35
C ASN A 103 -0.30 3.88 15.88
N THR A 104 -1.21 3.47 15.00
CA THR A 104 -0.97 3.46 13.56
C THR A 104 -0.65 4.84 13.00
N ARG A 105 0.42 4.94 12.21
CA ARG A 105 0.76 6.15 11.46
C ARG A 105 0.05 6.16 10.12
N ILE A 106 -1.01 6.95 10.03
CA ILE A 106 -1.68 7.27 8.77
C ILE A 106 -1.01 8.51 8.18
N ILE A 107 -0.23 8.32 7.12
CA ILE A 107 0.65 9.31 6.52
C ILE A 107 0.09 9.75 5.16
N ALA A 108 -0.43 10.97 5.08
CA ALA A 108 -0.81 11.57 3.82
C ALA A 108 0.43 11.89 2.96
N VAL A 109 0.42 11.53 1.68
CA VAL A 109 1.39 12.03 0.70
C VAL A 109 0.67 13.03 -0.20
N ILE A 110 1.05 14.30 -0.10
CA ILE A 110 0.28 15.44 -0.64
C ILE A 110 1.16 16.41 -1.44
N GLY A 111 0.55 17.18 -2.35
CA GLY A 111 1.22 18.14 -3.20
C GLY A 111 0.62 18.23 -4.61
N PRO A 112 1.11 19.16 -5.47
CA PRO A 112 0.54 19.45 -6.77
C PRO A 112 0.51 18.24 -7.71
N SER A 113 -0.39 18.26 -8.69
CA SER A 113 -0.32 17.35 -9.84
C SER A 113 1.08 17.36 -10.46
N HIS A 114 1.58 16.18 -10.84
CA HIS A 114 2.93 15.99 -11.42
C HIS A 114 4.10 16.40 -10.51
N SER A 115 3.92 16.50 -9.19
CA SER A 115 5.03 16.76 -8.26
C SER A 115 5.91 15.53 -7.95
N GLY A 116 5.54 14.35 -8.44
CA GLY A 116 6.23 13.09 -8.15
C GLY A 116 5.71 12.32 -6.93
N LYS A 117 4.56 12.68 -6.36
CA LYS A 117 3.92 11.97 -5.22
C LYS A 117 3.85 10.46 -5.42
N SER A 118 3.16 10.00 -6.45
CA SER A 118 2.97 8.56 -6.71
C SER A 118 4.29 7.81 -6.86
N ILE A 119 5.28 8.45 -7.51
CA ILE A 119 6.63 7.89 -7.69
C ILE A 119 7.34 7.79 -6.34
N PHE A 120 7.33 8.86 -5.55
CA PHE A 120 7.91 8.89 -4.21
C PHE A 120 7.26 7.84 -3.29
N THR A 121 5.93 7.74 -3.28
CA THR A 121 5.20 6.76 -2.46
C THR A 121 5.57 5.33 -2.85
N TYR A 122 5.62 5.04 -4.15
CA TYR A 122 6.04 3.74 -4.65
C TYR A 122 7.48 3.41 -4.21
N GLU A 123 8.41 4.34 -4.43
CA GLU A 123 9.83 4.11 -4.11
C GLU A 123 10.10 3.98 -2.63
N LEU A 124 9.45 4.80 -1.81
CA LEU A 124 9.51 4.68 -0.36
C LEU A 124 9.02 3.30 0.09
N PHE A 125 7.91 2.81 -0.48
CA PHE A 125 7.36 1.51 -0.15
C PHE A 125 8.26 0.35 -0.61
N LEU A 126 8.72 0.38 -1.86
CA LEU A 126 9.59 -0.65 -2.43
C LEU A 126 10.93 -0.72 -1.69
N GLN A 127 11.55 0.42 -1.39
CA GLN A 127 12.81 0.45 -0.65
C GLN A 127 12.63 0.10 0.84
N SER A 128 11.44 0.30 1.39
CA SER A 128 11.10 -0.23 2.73
C SER A 128 11.04 -1.75 2.72
N LEU A 129 10.44 -2.36 1.68
CA LEU A 129 10.46 -3.82 1.48
C LEU A 129 11.89 -4.35 1.33
N LYS A 130 12.75 -3.66 0.56
CA LYS A 130 14.16 -4.05 0.41
C LYS A 130 14.97 -3.89 1.71
N SER A 131 14.63 -2.91 2.55
CA SER A 131 15.35 -2.62 3.79
C SER A 131 14.92 -3.51 4.98
N ASP A 132 13.64 -3.91 5.01
CA ASP A 132 13.07 -4.78 6.03
C ASP A 132 11.81 -5.44 5.48
N PHE A 133 12.02 -6.56 4.78
CA PHE A 133 10.93 -7.25 4.10
C PHE A 133 9.83 -7.69 5.07
N ASN A 134 10.20 -8.30 6.20
CA ASN A 134 9.23 -8.78 7.18
C ASN A 134 8.39 -7.63 7.77
N PHE A 135 9.04 -6.52 8.18
CA PHE A 135 8.30 -5.38 8.71
C PHE A 135 7.39 -4.77 7.65
N ALA A 136 7.93 -4.44 6.47
CA ALA A 136 7.20 -3.69 5.45
C ALA A 136 6.09 -4.52 4.80
N ASN A 137 6.28 -5.83 4.61
CA ASN A 137 5.27 -6.73 4.09
C ASN A 137 4.06 -6.80 5.04
N ASN A 138 4.33 -6.93 6.34
CA ASN A 138 3.27 -7.20 7.32
C ASN A 138 2.63 -5.91 7.85
N ASN A 139 3.39 -4.83 7.99
CA ASN A 139 2.97 -3.64 8.75
C ASN A 139 2.75 -2.38 7.92
N MET A 140 3.07 -2.38 6.63
CA MET A 140 2.87 -1.21 5.76
C MET A 140 1.72 -1.44 4.78
N PHE A 141 1.09 -0.37 4.31
CA PHE A 141 0.10 -0.42 3.22
C PHE A 141 0.02 0.92 2.50
N VAL A 142 -0.33 0.90 1.21
CA VAL A 142 -0.54 2.11 0.41
C VAL A 142 -1.98 2.15 -0.08
N ILE A 143 -2.70 3.22 0.28
CA ILE A 143 -4.03 3.53 -0.23
C ILE A 143 -3.88 4.61 -1.30
N LYS A 144 -4.37 4.32 -2.51
CA LYS A 144 -4.53 5.32 -3.58
C LYS A 144 -5.86 6.01 -3.36
N ALA A 145 -5.81 7.27 -2.96
CA ALA A 145 -6.98 8.03 -2.51
C ALA A 145 -7.51 9.02 -3.58
N ALA A 146 -7.12 8.80 -4.84
CA ALA A 146 -7.60 9.56 -5.97
C ALA A 146 -8.16 8.61 -7.03
N PRO A 147 -9.33 8.90 -7.64
CA PRO A 147 -9.92 8.10 -8.69
C PRO A 147 -9.26 8.41 -10.04
N ASP A 148 -7.93 8.43 -10.08
CA ASP A 148 -7.16 8.82 -11.26
C ASP A 148 -6.76 7.64 -12.15
N GLY A 149 -7.21 6.43 -11.81
CA GLY A 149 -6.94 5.20 -12.55
C GLY A 149 -5.50 4.70 -12.43
N GLU A 150 -4.70 5.24 -11.51
CA GLU A 150 -3.32 4.80 -11.28
C GLU A 150 -3.20 3.94 -10.00
N GLY A 151 -2.13 3.16 -9.93
CA GLY A 151 -1.76 2.35 -8.78
C GLY A 151 -0.26 2.18 -8.65
N LEU A 152 0.18 1.26 -7.80
CA LEU A 152 1.59 0.85 -7.78
C LEU A 152 1.98 0.18 -9.11
N TRP A 153 1.05 -0.59 -9.70
CA TRP A 153 1.21 -1.25 -11.01
C TRP A 153 1.59 -0.29 -12.13
N THR A 154 1.19 0.98 -12.04
CA THR A 154 1.49 2.01 -13.05
C THR A 154 2.99 2.25 -13.22
N ARG A 155 3.80 1.94 -12.21
CA ARG A 155 5.26 2.04 -12.26
C ARG A 155 5.94 0.74 -12.68
N GLU A 156 5.24 -0.39 -12.58
CA GLU A 156 5.73 -1.73 -12.95
C GLU A 156 5.37 -2.11 -14.39
N CYS A 157 4.64 -1.24 -15.08
CA CYS A 157 4.09 -1.49 -16.40
C CYS A 157 4.65 -0.48 -17.42
N ASP A 158 4.88 -0.94 -18.65
CA ASP A 158 5.31 -0.06 -19.75
C ASP A 158 4.34 1.10 -19.96
N LYS A 159 4.88 2.26 -20.32
CA LYS A 159 4.11 3.50 -20.44
C LYS A 159 2.98 3.43 -21.45
N ASN A 160 3.15 2.68 -22.54
CA ASN A 160 2.12 2.55 -23.56
C ASN A 160 0.95 1.72 -23.03
N TYR A 161 1.23 0.62 -22.32
CA TYR A 161 0.19 -0.16 -21.65
C TYR A 161 -0.50 0.63 -20.54
N VAL A 162 0.25 1.40 -19.73
CA VAL A 162 -0.35 2.30 -18.74
C VAL A 162 -1.31 3.28 -19.39
N LYS A 163 -0.90 3.93 -20.49
CA LYS A 163 -1.75 4.87 -21.22
C LYS A 163 -3.02 4.20 -21.76
N PHE A 164 -2.89 2.96 -22.23
CA PHE A 164 -3.99 2.18 -22.79
C PHE A 164 -4.97 1.66 -21.72
N LEU A 165 -4.47 1.13 -20.60
CA LEU A 165 -5.27 0.48 -19.55
C LEU A 165 -5.88 1.46 -18.55
N ARG A 166 -5.30 2.66 -18.41
CA ARG A 166 -5.72 3.62 -17.40
C ARG A 166 -7.08 4.24 -17.72
N ILE A 167 -8.04 3.99 -16.84
CA ILE A 167 -9.37 4.62 -16.87
C ILE A 167 -9.47 5.65 -15.73
N LYS A 168 -9.57 6.93 -16.07
CA LYS A 168 -9.73 8.01 -15.08
C LYS A 168 -11.19 8.11 -14.63
N GLY A 169 -11.40 8.06 -13.32
CA GLY A 169 -12.68 8.36 -12.68
C GLY A 169 -12.78 9.81 -12.21
N LYS A 170 -13.81 10.07 -11.41
CA LYS A 170 -14.05 11.34 -10.71
C LYS A 170 -14.32 11.04 -9.24
N PHE A 171 -14.06 12.02 -8.39
CA PHE A 171 -14.52 11.94 -7.01
C PHE A 171 -16.06 11.87 -6.99
N SER A 172 -16.57 11.03 -6.10
CA SER A 172 -17.98 10.92 -5.76
C SER A 172 -18.06 10.65 -4.27
N ASN A 173 -19.20 10.95 -3.64
CA ASN A 173 -19.39 10.68 -2.22
C ASN A 173 -19.13 9.20 -1.89
N GLY A 174 -19.63 8.28 -2.72
CA GLY A 174 -19.40 6.84 -2.56
C GLY A 174 -17.91 6.45 -2.65
N TYR A 175 -17.14 7.08 -3.53
CA TYR A 175 -15.69 6.85 -3.60
C TYR A 175 -14.98 7.34 -2.35
N THR A 176 -15.26 8.57 -1.91
CA THR A 176 -14.63 9.15 -0.72
C THR A 176 -14.97 8.34 0.54
N SER A 177 -16.25 7.98 0.74
CA SER A 177 -16.67 7.12 1.84
C SER A 177 -15.98 5.76 1.82
N SER A 178 -15.74 5.18 0.64
CA SER A 178 -14.96 3.93 0.49
C SER A 178 -13.50 4.11 0.93
N ILE A 179 -12.85 5.22 0.54
CA ILE A 179 -11.48 5.53 0.98
C ILE A 179 -11.41 5.71 2.51
N LEU A 180 -12.35 6.43 3.11
CA LEU A 180 -12.40 6.63 4.56
C LEU A 180 -12.55 5.30 5.30
N ARG A 181 -13.47 4.43 4.85
CA ARG A 181 -13.63 3.07 5.39
C ARG A 181 -12.34 2.25 5.25
N ASN A 182 -11.71 2.29 4.07
CA ASN A 182 -10.45 1.57 3.85
C ASN A 182 -9.35 2.03 4.80
N ILE A 183 -9.24 3.34 5.06
CA ILE A 183 -8.28 3.87 6.03
C ILE A 183 -8.58 3.33 7.42
N ASP A 184 -9.84 3.37 7.85
CA ASP A 184 -10.26 2.87 9.17
C ASP A 184 -9.93 1.38 9.33
N GLU A 185 -10.33 0.52 8.40
CA GLU A 185 -10.09 -0.93 8.48
C GLU A 185 -8.60 -1.29 8.42
N ILE A 186 -7.85 -0.74 7.46
CA ILE A 186 -6.42 -1.03 7.32
C ILE A 186 -5.65 -0.52 8.54
N SER A 187 -6.06 0.59 9.14
CA SER A 187 -5.37 1.18 10.29
C SER A 187 -5.44 0.32 11.55
N LYS A 188 -6.40 -0.60 11.65
CA LYS A 188 -6.51 -1.55 12.76
C LYS A 188 -5.40 -2.60 12.74
N ILE A 189 -4.87 -2.93 11.57
CA ILE A 189 -3.93 -4.06 11.38
C ILE A 189 -2.53 -3.67 10.91
N LYS A 190 -2.37 -2.49 10.30
CA LYS A 190 -1.07 -1.99 9.81
C LYS A 190 -0.52 -0.94 10.74
N GLN A 191 0.80 -0.88 10.90
CA GLN A 191 1.45 0.15 11.71
C GLN A 191 1.70 1.44 10.93
N VAL A 192 1.83 1.35 9.60
CA VAL A 192 2.06 2.50 8.72
C VAL A 192 1.17 2.39 7.49
N VAL A 193 0.31 3.38 7.28
CA VAL A 193 -0.58 3.46 6.12
C VAL A 193 -0.26 4.74 5.37
N PHE A 194 0.22 4.61 4.13
CA PHE A 194 0.37 5.76 3.25
C PHE A 194 -0.94 6.02 2.51
N VAL A 195 -1.36 7.28 2.50
CA VAL A 195 -2.53 7.73 1.75
C VAL A 195 -2.06 8.67 0.66
N ASP A 196 -1.97 8.17 -0.58
CA ASP A 196 -1.52 8.93 -1.74
C ASP A 196 -2.69 9.76 -2.30
N LEU A 197 -2.67 11.06 -2.02
CA LEU A 197 -3.76 11.98 -2.31
C LEU A 197 -3.71 12.54 -3.74
N GLY A 198 -4.89 12.93 -4.24
CA GLY A 198 -5.03 13.60 -5.52
C GLY A 198 -4.24 14.92 -5.58
N GLY A 199 -3.76 15.30 -6.77
CA GLY A 199 -2.95 16.50 -6.97
C GLY A 199 -3.70 17.84 -6.95
N LYS A 200 -4.91 17.89 -6.36
CA LYS A 200 -5.78 19.07 -6.27
C LYS A 200 -6.23 19.29 -4.81
N MET A 201 -6.45 20.55 -4.43
CA MET A 201 -6.98 20.92 -3.10
C MET A 201 -8.51 20.86 -3.11
N THR A 202 -9.08 19.66 -3.00
CA THR A 202 -10.54 19.46 -3.05
C THR A 202 -11.13 19.18 -1.67
N SER A 203 -12.44 19.33 -1.51
CA SER A 203 -13.17 19.00 -0.28
C SER A 203 -13.02 17.53 0.12
N GLU A 204 -12.99 16.61 -0.85
CA GLU A 204 -12.79 15.18 -0.58
C GLU A 204 -11.39 14.91 -0.01
N ASN A 205 -10.36 15.57 -0.56
CA ASN A 205 -9.02 15.48 0.01
C ASN A 205 -8.97 16.08 1.43
N LYS A 206 -9.75 17.14 1.74
CA LYS A 206 -9.87 17.65 3.11
C LYS A 206 -10.45 16.60 4.06
N GLU A 207 -11.51 15.92 3.64
CA GLU A 207 -12.17 14.88 4.43
C GLU A 207 -11.22 13.69 4.70
N ILE A 208 -10.45 13.27 3.70
CA ILE A 208 -9.46 12.20 3.84
C ILE A 208 -8.31 12.62 4.78
N LEU A 209 -7.89 13.90 4.73
CA LEU A 209 -6.83 14.43 5.61
C LEU A 209 -7.21 14.41 7.09
N LEU A 210 -8.50 14.49 7.43
CA LEU A 210 -8.96 14.38 8.82
C LEU A 210 -8.63 13.01 9.45
N LYS A 211 -8.53 11.96 8.63
CA LYS A 211 -8.12 10.62 9.09
C LYS A 211 -6.59 10.46 9.21
N CYS A 212 -5.81 11.40 8.68
CA CYS A 212 -4.35 11.31 8.66
C CYS A 212 -3.74 11.91 9.93
N SER A 213 -2.76 11.23 10.52
CA SER A 213 -2.01 11.73 11.68
C SER A 213 -0.73 12.47 11.27
N HIS A 214 -0.19 12.12 10.11
CA HIS A 214 1.06 12.67 9.61
C HIS A 214 0.96 13.03 8.13
N ALA A 215 1.90 13.84 7.63
CA ALA A 215 1.95 14.21 6.24
C ALA A 215 3.38 14.30 5.67
N ILE A 216 3.52 14.01 4.39
CA ILE A 216 4.69 14.26 3.57
C ILE A 216 4.25 15.15 2.41
N VAL A 217 4.84 16.35 2.31
CA VAL A 217 4.54 17.31 1.24
C VAL A 217 5.57 17.16 0.13
N VAL A 218 5.14 16.75 -1.06
CA VAL A 218 5.98 16.53 -2.25
C VAL A 218 5.75 17.62 -3.28
N ILE A 219 6.78 18.40 -3.58
CA ILE A 219 6.75 19.55 -4.49
C ILE A 219 7.82 19.38 -5.56
N ALA A 220 7.46 19.56 -6.84
CA ALA A 220 8.45 19.61 -7.91
C ALA A 220 9.20 20.95 -7.91
N GLN A 221 10.45 20.94 -8.37
CA GLN A 221 11.31 22.12 -8.47
C GLN A 221 10.64 23.29 -9.22
N ASN A 222 9.90 23.02 -10.29
CA ASN A 222 9.17 24.02 -11.06
C ASN A 222 7.89 24.54 -10.36
N LYS A 223 7.54 23.98 -9.21
CA LYS A 223 6.34 24.33 -8.42
C LYS A 223 6.69 24.72 -6.98
N ILE A 224 7.93 25.13 -6.73
CA ILE A 224 8.42 25.40 -5.37
C ILE A 224 7.61 26.44 -4.62
N ASN A 225 7.03 27.40 -5.35
CA ASN A 225 6.18 28.48 -4.83
C ASN A 225 4.81 27.97 -4.32
N GLU A 226 4.36 26.77 -4.73
CA GLU A 226 3.11 26.19 -4.26
C GLU A 226 3.23 25.55 -2.86
N TYR A 227 4.44 25.45 -2.29
CA TYR A 227 4.65 24.75 -1.03
C TYR A 227 3.82 25.33 0.12
N GLU A 228 3.83 26.65 0.32
CA GLU A 228 3.08 27.26 1.41
C GLU A 228 1.56 27.11 1.20
N LEU A 229 1.08 27.15 -0.05
CA LEU A 229 -0.33 26.87 -0.36
C LEU A 229 -0.74 25.46 0.08
N TRP A 230 0.06 24.45 -0.27
CA TRP A 230 -0.21 23.06 0.11
C TRP A 230 -0.06 22.81 1.62
N LYS A 231 0.87 23.49 2.27
CA LYS A 231 1.05 23.44 3.72
C LYS A 231 -0.13 24.09 4.45
N ASN A 232 -0.63 25.23 3.96
CA ASN A 232 -1.80 25.89 4.55
C ASN A 232 -3.05 25.03 4.37
N PHE A 233 -3.30 24.52 3.16
CA PHE A 233 -4.40 23.58 2.91
C PHE A 233 -4.36 22.37 3.86
N LEU A 234 -3.17 21.81 4.09
CA LEU A 234 -2.97 20.71 5.03
C LEU A 234 -3.33 21.08 6.47
N ILE A 235 -2.83 22.21 6.96
CA ILE A 235 -3.08 22.69 8.34
C ILE A 235 -4.54 23.10 8.55
N GLU A 236 -5.14 23.77 7.57
CA GLU A 236 -6.57 24.12 7.57
C GLU A 236 -7.45 22.88 7.59
N SER A 237 -7.06 21.83 6.87
CA SER A 237 -7.83 20.57 6.82
C SER A 237 -7.70 19.77 8.12
N ASN A 238 -6.51 19.75 8.72
CA ASN A 238 -6.26 19.05 9.98
C ASN A 238 -5.17 19.78 10.79
N PRO A 239 -5.56 20.64 11.75
CA PRO A 239 -4.61 21.41 12.55
C PRO A 239 -3.65 20.56 13.40
N SER A 240 -4.01 19.31 13.70
CA SER A 240 -3.20 18.40 14.52
C SER A 240 -2.17 17.60 13.73
N ILE A 241 -2.18 17.70 12.39
CA ILE A 241 -1.36 16.85 11.52
C ILE A 241 0.12 17.16 11.65
N GLN A 242 0.94 16.11 11.80
CA GLN A 242 2.38 16.25 11.94
C GLN A 242 3.08 16.12 10.58
N ILE A 243 3.72 17.19 10.12
CA ILE A 243 4.52 17.15 8.88
C ILE A 243 5.83 16.40 9.16
N LEU A 244 6.04 15.27 8.50
CA LEU A 244 7.26 14.46 8.61
C LEU A 244 8.35 14.95 7.67
N ALA A 245 7.98 15.33 6.44
CA ALA A 245 8.94 15.75 5.44
C ALA A 245 8.39 16.74 4.41
N LYS A 246 9.28 17.61 3.94
CA LYS A 246 9.17 18.37 2.69
C LYS A 246 10.09 17.72 1.67
N ILE A 247 9.52 17.09 0.65
CA ILE A 247 10.24 16.49 -0.47
C ILE A 247 10.23 17.47 -1.64
N LYS A 248 11.41 17.77 -2.17
CA LYS A 248 11.61 18.53 -3.39
C LYS A 248 12.09 17.57 -4.48
N THR A 249 11.36 17.47 -5.58
CA THR A 249 11.69 16.56 -6.68
C THR A 249 12.24 17.34 -7.88
N HIS A 250 13.23 16.75 -8.55
CA HIS A 250 13.85 17.28 -9.76
C HIS A 250 13.70 16.25 -10.87
N LEU A 251 13.29 16.71 -12.07
CA LEU A 251 13.20 15.87 -13.26
C LEU A 251 14.54 15.70 -13.99
N SER A 252 15.49 16.61 -13.78
CA SER A 252 16.71 16.67 -14.57
C SER A 252 17.58 15.44 -14.37
N GLU A 253 17.97 14.82 -15.48
CA GLU A 253 18.96 13.73 -15.58
C GLU A 253 20.31 14.23 -15.09
N ASN A 254 20.57 14.05 -13.80
CA ASN A 254 21.86 14.30 -13.19
C ASN A 254 22.14 13.17 -12.20
N ASN A 255 23.36 12.67 -12.13
CA ASN A 255 23.78 11.63 -11.17
C ASN A 255 23.93 12.16 -9.73
N ARG A 256 23.07 13.10 -9.33
CA ARG A 256 23.07 13.67 -7.98
C ARG A 256 22.39 12.71 -7.02
N LYS A 257 23.11 12.34 -5.96
CA LYS A 257 22.58 11.58 -4.83
C LYS A 257 21.50 12.38 -4.08
N PRO A 258 20.51 11.71 -3.47
CA PRO A 258 19.49 12.39 -2.68
C PRO A 258 20.13 13.15 -1.51
N GLN A 259 19.59 14.32 -1.19
CA GLN A 259 20.04 15.13 -0.06
C GLN A 259 18.97 15.12 1.02
N ILE A 260 19.40 15.04 2.28
CA ILE A 260 18.52 15.04 3.43
C ILE A 260 19.08 15.90 4.55
N ARG A 261 18.22 16.70 5.18
CA ARG A 261 18.53 17.46 6.39
C ARG A 261 17.33 17.47 7.32
N LYS A 262 17.54 17.12 8.59
CA LYS A 262 16.52 17.27 9.63
C LYS A 262 16.53 18.72 10.16
N LEU A 263 15.37 19.36 10.22
CA LEU A 263 15.20 20.69 10.77
C LEU A 263 15.06 20.62 12.30
N LYS A 264 15.20 21.78 12.98
CA LYS A 264 15.06 21.89 14.44
C LYS A 264 13.70 21.40 14.95
N ASN A 265 12.64 21.59 14.16
CA ASN A 265 11.28 21.11 14.48
C ASN A 265 11.03 19.64 14.11
N GLY A 266 12.07 18.86 13.78
CA GLY A 266 11.98 17.43 13.48
C GLY A 266 11.62 17.09 12.03
N VAL A 267 11.16 18.06 11.23
CA VAL A 267 10.77 17.87 9.81
C VAL A 267 12.02 17.59 8.96
N TYR A 268 11.95 16.60 8.07
CA TYR A 268 13.01 16.35 7.09
C TYR A 268 12.81 17.21 5.83
N LYS A 269 13.86 17.92 5.40
CA LYS A 269 13.95 18.45 4.03
C LYS A 269 14.71 17.45 3.18
N ILE A 270 14.07 16.93 2.15
CA ILE A 270 14.67 15.94 1.24
C ILE A 270 14.63 16.49 -0.18
N GLN A 271 15.74 16.37 -0.90
CA GLN A 271 15.80 16.63 -2.33
C GLN A 271 16.10 15.33 -3.06
N LEU A 272 15.29 15.05 -4.08
CA LEU A 272 15.39 13.86 -4.92
C LEU A 272 15.58 14.30 -6.38
N TRP A 273 16.51 13.67 -7.07
CA TRP A 273 16.79 13.89 -8.49
C TRP A 273 16.28 12.73 -9.35
N ASN A 274 16.16 12.97 -10.65
CA ASN A 274 15.71 11.98 -11.63
C ASN A 274 14.35 11.36 -11.26
N VAL A 275 13.42 12.15 -10.68
CA VAL A 275 12.10 11.64 -10.26
C VAL A 275 11.17 11.58 -11.45
N SER A 276 11.36 10.55 -12.29
CA SER A 276 10.57 10.28 -13.49
C SER A 276 9.98 8.88 -13.46
N ARG A 277 9.05 8.61 -14.39
CA ARG A 277 8.48 7.28 -14.55
C ARG A 277 9.45 6.29 -15.22
N GLU A 278 10.34 6.76 -16.10
CA GLU A 278 11.38 5.90 -16.70
C GLU A 278 12.47 5.50 -15.70
N ASN A 279 12.75 6.34 -14.70
CA ASN A 279 13.87 6.07 -13.81
C ASN A 279 13.46 5.10 -12.70
N GLU A 280 14.02 3.90 -12.74
CA GLU A 280 13.88 2.86 -11.70
C GLU A 280 14.85 3.06 -10.52
N ASN A 281 15.87 3.91 -10.68
CA ASN A 281 16.97 4.09 -9.73
C ASN A 281 16.84 5.35 -8.86
N ILE A 282 15.62 5.67 -8.40
CA ILE A 282 15.39 6.80 -7.50
C ILE A 282 15.72 6.37 -6.08
N GLU A 283 16.76 6.92 -5.45
CA GLU A 283 17.12 6.53 -4.07
C GLU A 283 16.37 7.37 -3.02
N ILE A 284 15.74 6.72 -2.04
CA ILE A 284 15.18 7.38 -0.85
C ILE A 284 16.20 7.26 0.29
N PRO A 285 16.57 8.36 0.98
CA PRO A 285 17.55 8.30 2.08
C PRO A 285 17.19 7.25 3.14
N LYS A 286 18.09 6.29 3.40
CA LYS A 286 17.87 5.20 4.39
C LYS A 286 17.48 5.69 5.78
N ILE A 287 18.03 6.84 6.21
CA ILE A 287 17.67 7.44 7.51
C ILE A 287 16.18 7.83 7.57
N PHE A 288 15.60 8.24 6.45
CA PHE A 288 14.17 8.55 6.36
C PHE A 288 13.32 7.28 6.34
N ILE A 289 13.74 6.24 5.61
CA ILE A 289 13.07 4.92 5.62
C ILE A 289 13.00 4.39 7.07
N ASN A 290 14.14 4.37 7.78
CA ASN A 290 14.21 3.91 9.17
C ASN A 290 13.32 4.73 10.12
N GLN A 291 13.19 6.04 9.88
CA GLN A 291 12.30 6.90 10.67
C GLN A 291 10.83 6.52 10.47
N ILE A 292 10.42 6.26 9.22
CA ILE A 292 9.05 5.88 8.88
C ILE A 292 8.73 4.50 9.45
N THR A 293 9.64 3.53 9.35
CA THR A 293 9.49 2.17 9.89
C THR A 293 9.72 2.09 11.41
N ASN A 294 9.91 3.23 12.09
CA ASN A 294 10.06 3.31 13.55
C ASN A 294 11.19 2.44 14.13
N ARG A 295 12.29 2.27 13.37
CA ARG A 295 13.53 1.73 13.90
C ARG A 295 14.17 2.77 14.82
N ARG A 296 13.70 2.90 16.07
CA ARG A 296 14.62 3.24 17.15
C ARG A 296 15.62 2.09 17.17
N LYS A 297 16.87 2.35 16.78
CA LYS A 297 17.96 1.41 17.03
C LYS A 297 17.89 1.08 18.52
N ARG A 298 17.48 -0.15 18.84
CA ARG A 298 17.87 -0.75 20.12
C ARG A 298 19.37 -0.96 20.06
#